data_AF-A0A496SJX4-F1
#
_entry.id   AF-A0A496SJX4-F1
#
_cell.length_a   1.000
_cell.length_b   1.000
_cell.length_c   1.000
_cell.angle_alpha   90.00
_cell.angle_beta   90.00
_cell.angle_gamma   90.00
#
_symmetry.space_group_name_H-M   'P 1'
#
loop_
_entity.id
_entity.type
_entity.pdbx_description
1 polymer ?
#
loop_
_entity_poly.entity_id
_entity_poly.type
_entity_poly.pdbx_seq_one_letter_code
_entity_poly.pdbx_strand_id
1 'polypeptide(L)'
;MRGKLWGGSDPFGVGPVLQCGECNLTRRQTMFEDKMGFNQHLLSDDPDVRQGVLNWLERVFGFYGEEGGVDVEVLKNFLLLNEKTADYIYSDFTPLETRYIPGTRPFLEKVLSEIIDDSMSERQKALAIMRRCRDNRDYAQSSISFDGGTEEELIKRGAIMCNEISRVFICLCQIAGLPARLVGAHISGHMMSEVYIEGKWMWVDSMKGMYNFLDDGTPASTWDLINAPSILERQDKKVWEDCRPVGVTGMKEFLEFDKAFCQAKAKECYFHKKEAVAIGNYFVWDFNKYTYPWHTKAADPVRLEKARLAEYRMRRRLGWPDFYFDYHLFEGKLRTRDQLR
;
A
#
# COMPACT_ATOMS: atom_id res chain seq x y z
N MET A 1 -41.11 41.89 64.96
CA MET A 1 -41.29 42.75 63.77
C MET A 1 -39.95 42.86 63.06
N ARG A 2 -39.91 42.61 61.73
CA ARG A 2 -38.98 43.11 60.67
C ARG A 2 -37.45 43.03 60.98
N GLY A 3 -36.55 42.43 60.20
CA GLY A 3 -36.54 41.96 58.81
C GLY A 3 -35.31 42.53 58.08
N LYS A 4 -34.60 41.67 57.29
CA LYS A 4 -33.81 41.97 56.05
C LYS A 4 -32.51 42.82 56.20
N LEU A 5 -31.41 42.68 55.42
CA LEU A 5 -30.99 41.90 54.23
C LEU A 5 -29.43 41.98 54.09
N TRP A 6 -28.80 40.86 53.70
CA TRP A 6 -27.77 40.61 52.67
C TRP A 6 -26.57 41.54 52.37
N GLY A 7 -25.38 40.90 52.28
CA GLY A 7 -24.24 41.30 51.45
C GLY A 7 -23.33 40.08 51.20
N GLY A 8 -23.19 39.65 49.94
CA GLY A 8 -22.38 38.50 49.52
C GLY A 8 -21.05 38.91 48.88
N SER A 9 -20.08 37.99 48.88
CA SER A 9 -18.95 37.98 47.94
C SER A 9 -18.51 36.52 47.71
N ASP A 10 -18.20 36.24 46.45
CA ASP A 10 -18.23 34.97 45.73
C ASP A 10 -16.86 34.26 45.76
N PRO A 11 -16.78 32.91 45.86
CA PRO A 11 -15.51 32.17 45.89
C PRO A 11 -15.33 31.30 44.64
N PHE A 12 -14.78 31.82 43.55
CA PHE A 12 -14.34 30.97 42.43
C PHE A 12 -13.04 31.48 41.80
N GLY A 13 -11.92 30.89 42.26
CA GLY A 13 -10.62 30.97 41.59
C GLY A 13 -10.57 29.98 40.42
N VAL A 14 -10.34 30.49 39.23
CA VAL A 14 -10.25 29.72 37.99
C VAL A 14 -8.81 29.22 37.82
N GLY A 15 -8.61 27.91 37.87
CA GLY A 15 -7.34 27.25 37.54
C GLY A 15 -7.14 27.11 36.02
N PRO A 16 -5.92 26.77 35.56
CA PRO A 16 -5.58 26.73 34.15
C PRO A 16 -6.29 25.57 33.43
N VAL A 17 -6.89 25.89 32.29
CA VAL A 17 -7.62 24.97 31.40
C VAL A 17 -6.63 24.01 30.73
N LEU A 18 -6.75 22.72 31.04
CA LEU A 18 -6.16 21.64 30.25
C LEU A 18 -6.72 21.70 28.82
N GLN A 19 -5.84 21.97 27.85
CA GLN A 19 -6.18 21.87 26.43
C GLN A 19 -6.50 20.41 26.09
N CYS A 20 -7.77 20.15 25.79
CA CYS A 20 -8.29 18.85 25.38
C CYS A 20 -7.68 18.41 24.03
N GLY A 21 -7.09 17.21 23.99
CA GLY A 21 -6.49 16.62 22.79
C GLY A 21 -7.47 16.29 21.66
N GLU A 22 -8.78 16.25 21.92
CA GLU A 22 -9.81 15.93 20.92
C GLU A 22 -9.99 17.04 19.85
N CYS A 23 -9.62 18.29 20.17
CA CYS A 23 -9.76 19.42 19.24
C CYS A 23 -8.69 19.44 18.13
N ASN A 24 -7.54 18.79 18.36
CA ASN A 24 -6.45 18.72 17.37
C ASN A 24 -6.62 17.56 16.37
N LEU A 25 -7.26 16.46 16.77
CA LEU A 25 -7.52 15.30 15.91
C LEU A 25 -8.52 15.64 14.78
N THR A 26 -9.63 16.29 15.12
CA THR A 26 -10.65 16.75 14.15
C THR A 26 -10.11 17.83 13.19
N ARG A 27 -9.19 18.69 13.65
CA ARG A 27 -8.53 19.68 12.79
C ARG A 27 -7.50 19.11 11.82
N ARG A 28 -6.89 17.97 12.13
CA ARG A 28 -5.89 17.33 11.24
C ARG A 28 -6.53 16.48 10.16
N GLN A 29 -7.61 15.74 10.47
CA GLN A 29 -8.38 15.01 9.44
C GLN A 29 -8.89 15.96 8.34
N THR A 30 -9.42 17.12 8.73
CA THR A 30 -9.94 18.13 7.78
C THR A 30 -8.86 18.81 6.91
N MET A 31 -7.56 18.65 7.20
CA MET A 31 -6.49 19.39 6.49
C MET A 31 -6.25 18.87 5.06
N PHE A 32 -6.44 17.58 4.82
CA PHE A 32 -6.08 16.94 3.55
C PHE A 32 -7.24 16.29 2.80
N GLU A 33 -8.45 16.26 3.36
CA GLU A 33 -9.64 15.65 2.75
C GLU A 33 -9.91 16.14 1.32
N ASP A 34 -9.75 17.45 1.08
CA ASP A 34 -9.91 18.08 -0.25
C ASP A 34 -8.84 17.66 -1.27
N LYS A 35 -7.73 17.13 -0.78
CA LYS A 35 -6.55 16.68 -1.54
C LYS A 35 -6.40 15.16 -1.54
N MET A 36 -7.35 14.41 -1.02
CA MET A 36 -7.31 12.94 -1.09
C MET A 36 -7.78 12.42 -2.45
N GLY A 37 -7.48 11.15 -2.69
CA GLY A 37 -7.89 10.38 -3.86
C GLY A 37 -7.50 11.00 -5.18
N PHE A 38 -8.48 11.35 -6.01
CA PHE A 38 -8.22 11.88 -7.35
C PHE A 38 -7.56 13.27 -7.32
N ASN A 39 -7.64 13.97 -6.18
CA ASN A 39 -7.02 15.28 -5.97
C ASN A 39 -5.60 15.21 -5.37
N GLN A 40 -5.06 14.02 -5.11
CA GLN A 40 -3.74 13.89 -4.46
C GLN A 40 -2.58 14.48 -5.27
N HIS A 41 -2.73 14.64 -6.58
CA HIS A 41 -1.77 15.35 -7.40
C HIS A 41 -1.57 16.81 -6.94
N LEU A 42 -2.57 17.42 -6.29
CA LEU A 42 -2.47 18.79 -5.76
C LEU A 42 -1.42 18.94 -4.64
N LEU A 43 -0.99 17.83 -4.02
CA LEU A 43 0.02 17.81 -2.96
C LEU A 43 1.46 17.83 -3.47
N SER A 44 1.67 17.69 -4.79
CA SER A 44 2.99 17.81 -5.41
C SER A 44 3.23 19.22 -5.94
N ASP A 45 4.43 19.75 -5.67
CA ASP A 45 4.89 21.02 -6.21
C ASP A 45 5.63 20.85 -7.56
N ASP A 46 6.07 19.63 -7.90
CA ASP A 46 6.70 19.34 -9.20
C ASP A 46 5.60 19.15 -10.28
N PRO A 47 5.49 20.04 -11.28
CA PRO A 47 4.44 19.97 -12.29
C PRO A 47 4.50 18.70 -13.15
N ASP A 48 5.68 18.13 -13.39
CA ASP A 48 5.79 16.87 -14.14
C ASP A 48 5.28 15.70 -13.29
N VAL A 49 5.51 15.71 -11.97
CA VAL A 49 4.95 14.71 -11.05
C VAL A 49 3.42 14.82 -10.99
N ARG A 50 2.87 16.04 -10.90
CA ARG A 50 1.40 16.27 -10.96
C ARG A 50 0.81 15.67 -12.23
N GLN A 51 1.42 15.97 -13.37
CA GLN A 51 0.98 15.44 -14.66
C GLN A 51 1.17 13.93 -14.75
N GLY A 52 2.21 13.36 -14.14
CA GLY A 52 2.39 11.92 -14.01
C GLY A 52 1.24 11.24 -13.28
N VAL A 53 0.80 11.80 -12.15
CA VAL A 53 -0.37 11.29 -11.40
C VAL A 53 -1.65 11.39 -12.23
N LEU A 54 -1.86 12.50 -12.95
CA LEU A 54 -3.02 12.64 -13.84
C LEU A 54 -3.01 11.60 -14.97
N ASN A 55 -1.85 11.36 -15.59
CA ASN A 55 -1.72 10.32 -16.63
C ASN A 55 -1.99 8.91 -16.07
N TRP A 56 -1.55 8.64 -14.84
CA TRP A 56 -1.87 7.40 -14.13
C TRP A 56 -3.37 7.24 -13.91
N LEU A 57 -4.07 8.28 -13.44
CA LEU A 57 -5.53 8.26 -13.27
C LEU A 57 -6.24 7.97 -14.60
N GLU A 58 -5.83 8.63 -15.68
CA GLU A 58 -6.37 8.36 -17.02
C GLU A 58 -6.18 6.90 -17.46
N ARG A 59 -5.04 6.28 -17.09
CA ARG A 59 -4.81 4.86 -17.36
C ARG A 59 -5.73 3.97 -16.54
N VAL A 60 -5.90 4.27 -15.25
CA VAL A 60 -6.81 3.56 -14.35
C VAL A 60 -8.25 3.63 -14.89
N PHE A 61 -8.74 4.83 -15.21
CA PHE A 61 -10.08 5.02 -15.75
C PHE A 61 -10.25 4.42 -17.15
N GLY A 62 -9.21 4.44 -17.99
CA GLY A 62 -9.24 3.72 -19.27
C GLY A 62 -9.37 2.21 -19.10
N PHE A 63 -8.76 1.63 -18.06
CA PHE A 63 -8.84 0.19 -17.81
C PHE A 63 -10.13 -0.21 -17.10
N TYR A 64 -10.41 0.36 -15.92
CA TYR A 64 -11.52 -0.05 -15.06
C TYR A 64 -12.82 0.72 -15.32
N GLY A 65 -12.74 1.91 -15.94
CA GLY A 65 -13.84 2.88 -15.97
C GLY A 65 -13.84 3.77 -14.73
N GLU A 66 -14.61 4.86 -14.76
CA GLU A 66 -14.72 5.78 -13.60
C GLU A 66 -15.52 5.16 -12.44
N GLU A 67 -16.46 4.27 -12.77
CA GLU A 67 -17.20 3.42 -11.84
C GLU A 67 -16.61 2.00 -11.81
N GLY A 68 -15.28 1.88 -11.85
CA GLY A 68 -14.55 0.62 -11.99
C GLY A 68 -14.58 -0.32 -10.79
N GLY A 69 -15.48 -0.05 -9.85
CA GLY A 69 -15.63 -0.73 -8.57
C GLY A 69 -14.42 -0.59 -7.67
N VAL A 70 -14.17 -1.62 -6.86
CA VAL A 70 -13.20 -1.59 -5.75
C VAL A 70 -11.83 -1.07 -6.20
N ASP A 71 -11.35 -1.43 -7.39
CA ASP A 71 -10.03 -1.02 -7.90
C ASP A 71 -9.92 0.49 -8.19
N VAL A 72 -11.05 1.19 -8.30
CA VAL A 72 -11.14 2.66 -8.42
C VAL A 72 -11.64 3.30 -7.13
N GLU A 73 -12.61 2.69 -6.46
CA GLU A 73 -13.21 3.19 -5.22
C GLU A 73 -12.17 3.32 -4.09
N VAL A 74 -11.25 2.35 -3.94
CA VAL A 74 -10.20 2.43 -2.92
C VAL A 74 -9.27 3.62 -3.11
N LEU A 75 -9.10 4.10 -4.36
CA LEU A 75 -8.24 5.23 -4.66
C LEU A 75 -8.75 6.50 -4.01
N LYS A 76 -10.06 6.62 -3.74
CA LYS A 76 -10.66 7.78 -3.03
C LYS A 76 -10.06 7.97 -1.63
N ASN A 77 -9.52 6.91 -1.04
CA ASN A 77 -8.91 6.91 0.30
C ASN A 77 -7.39 7.13 0.28
N PHE A 78 -6.78 7.35 -0.89
CA PHE A 78 -5.33 7.55 -0.99
C PHE A 78 -4.94 8.98 -0.64
N LEU A 79 -3.83 9.11 0.08
CA LEU A 79 -3.16 10.38 0.34
C LEU A 79 -1.71 10.27 -0.13
N LEU A 80 -1.27 11.24 -0.95
CA LEU A 80 0.11 11.30 -1.42
C LEU A 80 1.05 11.36 -0.21
N LEU A 81 2.08 10.51 -0.18
CA LEU A 81 3.09 10.45 0.86
C LEU A 81 4.29 11.31 0.47
N ASN A 82 4.47 12.43 1.17
CA ASN A 82 5.60 13.33 1.03
C ASN A 82 5.86 14.07 2.35
N GLU A 83 6.84 14.97 2.36
CA GLU A 83 7.19 15.78 3.56
C GLU A 83 6.00 16.53 4.19
N LYS A 84 4.98 16.90 3.41
CA LYS A 84 3.81 17.64 3.91
C LYS A 84 2.81 16.73 4.62
N THR A 85 2.79 15.45 4.30
CA THR A 85 1.75 14.50 4.72
C THR A 85 2.27 13.35 5.56
N ALA A 86 3.58 13.08 5.56
CA ALA A 86 4.20 11.95 6.25
C ALA A 86 3.83 11.92 7.74
N ASP A 87 3.98 13.03 8.46
CA ASP A 87 3.64 13.13 9.89
C ASP A 87 2.18 12.74 10.18
N TYR A 88 1.26 13.13 9.31
CA TYR A 88 -0.15 12.78 9.45
C TYR A 88 -0.43 11.31 9.08
N ILE A 89 0.14 10.84 7.97
CA ILE A 89 -0.01 9.45 7.50
C ILE A 89 0.52 8.44 8.54
N TYR A 90 1.61 8.78 9.23
CA TYR A 90 2.21 7.92 10.25
C TYR A 90 1.72 8.24 11.68
N SER A 91 0.72 9.11 11.85
CA SER A 91 -0.02 9.28 13.11
C SER A 91 -1.31 8.45 13.12
N ASP A 92 -2.47 9.10 13.12
CA ASP A 92 -3.79 8.50 13.32
C ASP A 92 -4.54 8.28 12.00
N PHE A 93 -3.86 8.51 10.86
CA PHE A 93 -4.45 8.34 9.53
C PHE A 93 -5.01 6.92 9.33
N THR A 94 -4.28 5.90 9.80
CA THR A 94 -4.73 4.51 9.80
C THR A 94 -4.95 4.05 11.25
N PRO A 95 -6.18 3.68 11.65
CA PRO A 95 -6.43 3.12 12.97
C PRO A 95 -5.61 1.84 13.20
N LEU A 96 -4.96 1.74 14.37
CA LEU A 96 -4.22 0.55 14.78
C LEU A 96 -5.11 -0.53 15.42
N GLU A 97 -6.36 -0.21 15.71
CA GLU A 97 -7.34 -1.20 16.17
C GLU A 97 -8.14 -1.74 14.98
N THR A 98 -8.07 -3.06 14.77
CA THR A 98 -8.89 -3.72 13.76
C THR A 98 -10.33 -3.84 14.27
N ARG A 99 -11.31 -3.41 13.46
CA ARG A 99 -12.74 -3.54 13.79
C ARG A 99 -13.39 -4.77 13.16
N TYR A 100 -12.57 -5.76 12.81
CA TYR A 100 -13.04 -7.00 12.21
C TYR A 100 -13.87 -7.80 13.22
N ILE A 101 -14.97 -8.39 12.74
CA ILE A 101 -15.85 -9.24 13.56
C ILE A 101 -15.71 -10.68 13.05
N PRO A 102 -15.26 -11.63 13.89
CA PRO A 102 -15.18 -13.04 13.52
C PRO A 102 -16.49 -13.60 12.99
N GLY A 103 -16.41 -14.50 12.01
CA GLY A 103 -17.53 -15.12 11.29
C GLY A 103 -18.09 -14.27 10.14
N THR A 104 -17.63 -13.03 9.93
CA THR A 104 -18.14 -12.18 8.84
C THR A 104 -17.48 -12.46 7.48
N ARG A 105 -16.27 -13.05 7.46
CA ARG A 105 -15.55 -13.46 6.24
C ARG A 105 -15.04 -14.92 6.36
N PRO A 106 -15.93 -15.91 6.52
CA PRO A 106 -15.57 -17.27 6.94
C PRO A 106 -14.60 -18.00 5.98
N PHE A 107 -14.65 -17.69 4.67
CA PHE A 107 -13.69 -18.25 3.72
C PHE A 107 -12.27 -17.73 3.96
N LEU A 108 -12.12 -16.41 4.17
CA LEU A 108 -10.81 -15.81 4.46
C LEU A 108 -10.26 -16.30 5.80
N GLU A 109 -11.12 -16.45 6.81
CA GLU A 109 -10.75 -17.04 8.11
C GLU A 109 -10.20 -18.45 7.96
N LYS A 110 -10.84 -19.29 7.13
CA LYS A 110 -10.35 -20.64 6.85
C LYS A 110 -8.98 -20.61 6.16
N VAL A 111 -8.79 -19.75 5.15
CA VAL A 111 -7.49 -19.63 4.48
C VAL A 111 -6.41 -19.19 5.47
N LEU A 112 -6.75 -18.28 6.37
CA LEU A 112 -5.82 -17.78 7.38
C LEU A 112 -5.42 -18.85 8.39
N SER A 113 -6.38 -19.66 8.88
CA SER A 113 -6.10 -20.72 9.86
C SER A 113 -5.23 -21.87 9.33
N GLU A 114 -5.09 -21.99 8.01
CA GLU A 114 -4.18 -22.94 7.36
C GLU A 114 -2.71 -22.49 7.40
N ILE A 115 -2.43 -21.19 7.64
CA ILE A 115 -1.09 -20.61 7.50
C ILE A 115 -0.55 -19.94 8.77
N ILE A 116 -1.40 -19.63 9.75
CA ILE A 116 -1.00 -19.05 11.03
C ILE A 116 -1.64 -19.76 12.21
N ASP A 117 -1.01 -19.62 13.38
CA ASP A 117 -1.55 -20.03 14.67
C ASP A 117 -1.26 -18.98 15.75
N ASP A 118 -1.85 -19.14 16.93
CA ASP A 118 -1.75 -18.18 18.04
C ASP A 118 -0.36 -18.11 18.68
N SER A 119 0.51 -19.10 18.45
CA SER A 119 1.89 -19.08 18.96
C SER A 119 2.83 -18.24 18.10
N MET A 120 2.42 -17.88 16.88
CA MET A 120 3.21 -17.04 15.98
C MET A 120 3.24 -15.58 16.45
N SER A 121 4.44 -15.00 16.47
CA SER A 121 4.64 -13.55 16.59
C SER A 121 3.99 -12.77 15.44
N GLU A 122 3.76 -11.47 15.63
CA GLU A 122 3.23 -10.58 14.59
C GLU A 122 4.04 -10.65 13.29
N ARG A 123 5.38 -10.64 13.42
CA ARG A 123 6.30 -10.79 12.30
C ARG A 123 6.13 -12.14 11.57
N GLN A 124 6.00 -13.24 12.31
CA GLN A 124 5.76 -14.56 11.71
C GLN A 124 4.43 -14.60 10.97
N LYS A 125 3.35 -14.05 11.57
CA LYS A 125 2.03 -13.95 10.93
C LYS A 125 2.07 -13.12 9.65
N ALA A 126 2.64 -11.91 9.70
CA ALA A 126 2.76 -11.02 8.53
C ALA A 126 3.52 -11.70 7.37
N LEU A 127 4.64 -12.37 7.66
CA LEU A 127 5.43 -13.07 6.63
C LEU A 127 4.71 -14.32 6.10
N ALA A 128 4.01 -15.09 6.94
CA ALA A 128 3.21 -16.23 6.49
C ALA A 128 2.07 -15.78 5.55
N ILE A 129 1.36 -14.71 5.91
CA ILE A 129 0.30 -14.11 5.09
C ILE A 129 0.87 -13.59 3.77
N MET A 130 1.98 -12.85 3.80
CA MET A 130 2.67 -12.40 2.59
C MET A 130 2.99 -13.58 1.66
N ARG A 131 3.57 -14.66 2.18
CA ARG A 131 3.95 -15.83 1.37
C ARG A 131 2.72 -16.50 0.75
N ARG A 132 1.63 -16.63 1.50
CA ARG A 132 0.37 -17.16 0.97
C ARG A 132 -0.19 -16.31 -0.17
N CYS A 133 -0.07 -14.99 -0.09
CA CYS A 133 -0.45 -14.06 -1.16
C CYS A 133 0.48 -14.17 -2.38
N ARG A 134 1.79 -14.16 -2.18
CA ARG A 134 2.83 -14.31 -3.22
C ARG A 134 2.65 -15.59 -4.04
N ASP A 135 2.31 -16.66 -3.33
CA ASP A 135 2.14 -18.00 -3.88
C ASP A 135 0.70 -18.29 -4.32
N ASN A 136 -0.22 -17.31 -4.26
CA ASN A 136 -1.64 -17.52 -4.55
C ASN A 136 -1.90 -18.18 -5.91
N ARG A 137 -1.06 -17.88 -6.91
CA ARG A 137 -1.07 -18.50 -8.25
C ARG A 137 -0.97 -20.03 -8.24
N ASP A 138 -0.29 -20.59 -7.25
CA ASP A 138 -0.10 -22.04 -7.11
C ASP A 138 -1.35 -22.74 -6.55
N TYR A 139 -2.29 -21.97 -5.99
CA TYR A 139 -3.53 -22.44 -5.39
C TYR A 139 -4.75 -22.16 -6.27
N ALA A 140 -4.56 -21.78 -7.54
CA ALA A 140 -5.64 -21.47 -8.46
C ALA A 140 -6.60 -22.68 -8.62
N GLN A 141 -7.88 -22.44 -8.36
CA GLN A 141 -8.97 -23.44 -8.48
C GLN A 141 -9.85 -23.20 -9.70
N SER A 142 -9.59 -22.14 -10.46
CA SER A 142 -10.40 -21.69 -11.59
C SER A 142 -9.52 -21.29 -12.77
N SER A 143 -9.98 -21.60 -13.97
CA SER A 143 -9.38 -21.11 -15.23
C SER A 143 -10.06 -19.85 -15.77
N ILE A 144 -11.02 -19.29 -15.04
CA ILE A 144 -11.74 -18.08 -15.46
C ILE A 144 -10.81 -16.88 -15.32
N SER A 145 -10.52 -16.23 -16.44
CA SER A 145 -9.71 -15.02 -16.51
C SER A 145 -10.60 -13.79 -16.39
N PHE A 146 -10.50 -13.10 -15.26
CA PHE A 146 -11.05 -11.77 -15.03
C PHE A 146 -10.12 -10.99 -14.11
N ASP A 147 -10.21 -9.67 -14.15
CA ASP A 147 -9.65 -8.76 -13.15
C ASP A 147 -10.79 -8.20 -12.28
N GLY A 148 -10.47 -7.72 -11.09
CA GLY A 148 -11.46 -7.30 -10.09
C GLY A 148 -12.04 -8.47 -9.29
N GLY A 149 -13.22 -8.26 -8.71
CA GLY A 149 -13.84 -9.22 -7.79
C GLY A 149 -13.43 -9.09 -6.32
N THR A 150 -14.14 -9.86 -5.49
CA THR A 150 -13.96 -9.92 -4.02
C THR A 150 -12.67 -10.63 -3.65
N GLU A 151 -12.15 -10.41 -2.44
CA GLU A 151 -10.92 -11.10 -2.00
C GLU A 151 -11.05 -12.63 -2.01
N GLU A 152 -12.23 -13.17 -1.72
CA GLU A 152 -12.51 -14.61 -1.81
C GLU A 152 -12.37 -15.13 -3.25
N GLU A 153 -12.90 -14.39 -4.22
CA GLU A 153 -12.79 -14.71 -5.65
C GLU A 153 -11.34 -14.64 -6.11
N LEU A 154 -10.60 -13.62 -5.66
CA LEU A 154 -9.18 -13.42 -5.98
C LEU A 154 -8.32 -14.58 -5.45
N ILE A 155 -8.57 -15.07 -4.24
CA ILE A 155 -7.89 -16.25 -3.70
C ILE A 155 -8.21 -17.48 -4.55
N LYS A 156 -9.49 -17.73 -4.86
CA LYS A 156 -9.92 -18.90 -5.65
C LYS A 156 -9.36 -18.89 -7.06
N ARG A 157 -9.25 -17.71 -7.68
CA ARG A 157 -8.68 -17.54 -9.03
C ARG A 157 -7.16 -17.73 -9.06
N GLY A 158 -6.47 -17.60 -7.92
CA GLY A 158 -5.01 -17.50 -7.92
C GLY A 158 -4.52 -16.16 -8.46
N ALA A 159 -5.23 -15.07 -8.14
CA ALA A 159 -4.90 -13.71 -8.54
C ALA A 159 -3.44 -13.34 -8.23
N ILE A 160 -2.81 -12.63 -9.17
CA ILE A 160 -1.44 -12.12 -9.07
C ILE A 160 -1.33 -10.63 -9.44
N MET A 161 -2.44 -9.96 -9.75
CA MET A 161 -2.38 -8.53 -10.03
C MET A 161 -2.11 -7.75 -8.74
N CYS A 162 -1.25 -6.75 -8.82
CA CYS A 162 -0.70 -6.07 -7.65
C CYS A 162 -1.76 -5.46 -6.72
N ASN A 163 -2.78 -4.78 -7.25
CA ASN A 163 -3.88 -4.18 -6.49
C ASN A 163 -4.76 -5.24 -5.81
N GLU A 164 -5.10 -6.29 -6.55
CA GLU A 164 -5.93 -7.39 -6.07
C GLU A 164 -5.27 -8.14 -4.91
N ILE A 165 -4.02 -8.56 -5.10
CA ILE A 165 -3.31 -9.36 -4.09
C ILE A 165 -2.89 -8.52 -2.88
N SER A 166 -2.72 -7.20 -3.05
CA SER A 166 -2.56 -6.27 -1.93
C SER A 166 -3.83 -6.16 -1.08
N ARG A 167 -5.02 -6.11 -1.69
CA ARG A 167 -6.30 -6.16 -0.95
C ARG A 167 -6.45 -7.46 -0.15
N VAL A 168 -6.12 -8.60 -0.77
CA VAL A 168 -6.13 -9.90 -0.07
C VAL A 168 -5.18 -9.90 1.11
N PHE A 169 -3.94 -9.42 0.93
CA PHE A 169 -2.95 -9.32 1.99
C PHE A 169 -3.45 -8.49 3.18
N ILE A 170 -4.04 -7.32 2.90
CA ILE A 170 -4.61 -6.44 3.93
C ILE A 170 -5.74 -7.13 4.69
N CYS A 171 -6.68 -7.75 3.98
CA CYS A 171 -7.80 -8.44 4.63
C CYS A 171 -7.33 -9.56 5.54
N LEU A 172 -6.38 -10.39 5.09
CA LEU A 172 -5.83 -11.47 5.90
C LEU A 172 -5.05 -10.94 7.12
N CYS A 173 -4.28 -9.86 6.97
CA CYS A 173 -3.60 -9.19 8.08
C CYS A 173 -4.59 -8.70 9.13
N GLN A 174 -5.64 -8.00 8.71
CA GLN A 174 -6.62 -7.42 9.62
C GLN A 174 -7.47 -8.48 10.33
N ILE A 175 -7.77 -9.61 9.67
CA ILE A 175 -8.40 -10.77 10.33
C ILE A 175 -7.44 -11.37 11.38
N ALA A 176 -6.12 -11.37 11.11
CA ALA A 176 -5.10 -11.80 12.06
C ALA A 176 -4.83 -10.81 13.21
N GLY A 177 -5.56 -9.69 13.28
CA GLY A 177 -5.37 -8.63 14.27
C GLY A 177 -4.22 -7.66 13.95
N LEU A 178 -3.68 -7.69 12.72
CA LEU A 178 -2.59 -6.83 12.28
C LEU A 178 -3.13 -5.68 11.42
N PRO A 179 -2.96 -4.41 11.83
CA PRO A 179 -3.34 -3.26 11.01
C PRO A 179 -2.56 -3.27 9.70
N ALA A 180 -3.25 -3.09 8.58
CA ALA A 180 -2.64 -3.06 7.26
C ALA A 180 -3.34 -2.06 6.34
N ARG A 181 -2.61 -1.52 5.38
CA ARG A 181 -3.06 -0.47 4.46
C ARG A 181 -2.39 -0.58 3.08
N LEU A 182 -2.98 0.05 2.08
CA LEU A 182 -2.48 0.05 0.70
C LEU A 182 -1.34 1.05 0.53
N VAL A 183 -0.41 0.70 -0.34
CA VAL A 183 0.65 1.58 -0.85
C VAL A 183 0.55 1.61 -2.37
N GLY A 184 0.47 2.78 -2.99
CA GLY A 184 0.47 2.93 -4.44
C GLY A 184 1.70 3.68 -4.91
N ALA A 185 2.45 3.13 -5.86
CA ALA A 185 3.41 3.86 -6.68
C ALA A 185 2.74 4.20 -8.01
N HIS A 186 2.23 5.42 -8.13
CA HIS A 186 1.28 5.78 -9.19
C HIS A 186 1.92 5.82 -10.57
N ILE A 187 3.01 6.57 -10.73
CA ILE A 187 3.62 6.87 -12.02
C ILE A 187 4.26 5.61 -12.60
N SER A 188 4.96 4.82 -11.80
CA SER A 188 5.49 3.52 -12.21
C SER A 188 4.44 2.41 -12.25
N GLY A 189 3.25 2.64 -11.72
CA GLY A 189 2.12 1.73 -11.78
C GLY A 189 2.35 0.44 -11.00
N HIS A 190 2.27 0.50 -9.68
CA HIS A 190 2.30 -0.68 -8.82
C HIS A 190 1.52 -0.44 -7.52
N MET A 191 0.90 -1.48 -6.97
CA MET A 191 0.23 -1.44 -5.67
C MET A 191 0.82 -2.51 -4.75
N MET A 192 1.08 -2.11 -3.52
CA MET A 192 1.74 -2.87 -2.46
C MET A 192 0.97 -2.62 -1.15
N SER A 193 1.58 -2.92 -0.01
CA SER A 193 0.95 -2.70 1.29
C SER A 193 1.93 -2.29 2.36
N GLU A 194 1.40 -1.75 3.46
CA GLU A 194 2.07 -1.72 4.75
C GLU A 194 1.29 -2.55 5.76
N VAL A 195 2.00 -3.16 6.71
CA VAL A 195 1.44 -3.85 7.88
C VAL A 195 2.13 -3.34 9.14
N TYR A 196 1.37 -3.09 10.21
CA TYR A 196 1.90 -2.63 11.48
C TYR A 196 2.24 -3.84 12.35
N ILE A 197 3.52 -4.01 12.65
CA ILE A 197 4.07 -5.06 13.51
C ILE A 197 5.15 -4.48 14.41
N GLU A 198 5.28 -5.00 15.63
CA GLU A 198 6.35 -4.66 16.56
C GLU A 198 6.49 -3.14 16.80
N GLY A 199 5.36 -2.43 16.78
CA GLY A 199 5.29 -0.98 16.96
C GLY A 199 5.68 -0.13 15.73
N LYS A 200 5.86 -0.74 14.55
CA LYS A 200 6.30 -0.06 13.32
C LYS A 200 5.52 -0.52 12.09
N TRP A 201 5.38 0.36 11.11
CA TRP A 201 4.87 -0.01 9.78
C TRP A 201 5.98 -0.68 8.96
N MET A 202 5.67 -1.82 8.37
CA MET A 202 6.52 -2.56 7.44
C MET A 202 5.96 -2.49 6.04
N TRP A 203 6.75 -2.03 5.07
CA TRP A 203 6.42 -2.15 3.66
C TRP A 203 6.49 -3.60 3.20
N VAL A 204 5.49 -4.02 2.41
CA VAL A 204 5.37 -5.37 1.86
C VAL A 204 4.85 -5.33 0.43
N ASP A 205 5.58 -5.93 -0.51
CA ASP A 205 5.07 -6.31 -1.83
C ASP A 205 4.62 -7.77 -1.78
N SER A 206 3.32 -7.99 -1.53
CA SER A 206 2.72 -9.32 -1.41
C SER A 206 2.64 -10.07 -2.74
N MET A 207 2.79 -9.38 -3.89
CA MET A 207 2.84 -10.02 -5.21
C MET A 207 4.19 -10.74 -5.43
N LYS A 208 5.28 -10.13 -4.95
CA LYS A 208 6.66 -10.61 -5.21
C LYS A 208 7.33 -11.22 -3.98
N GLY A 209 6.76 -11.03 -2.81
CA GLY A 209 7.34 -11.41 -1.54
C GLY A 209 8.56 -10.58 -1.17
N MET A 210 8.44 -9.25 -1.29
CA MET A 210 9.47 -8.32 -0.85
C MET A 210 9.04 -7.60 0.42
N TYR A 211 9.98 -7.42 1.32
CA TYR A 211 9.86 -6.68 2.57
C TYR A 211 11.27 -6.30 3.03
N ASN A 212 11.39 -5.34 3.94
CA ASN A 212 12.69 -4.83 4.37
C ASN A 212 12.71 -4.50 5.86
N PHE A 213 13.90 -4.63 6.45
CA PHE A 213 14.22 -4.16 7.79
C PHE A 213 15.27 -3.05 7.73
N LEU A 214 15.25 -2.19 8.74
CA LEU A 214 16.32 -1.25 9.03
C LEU A 214 17.54 -1.98 9.62
N ASP A 215 18.67 -1.28 9.72
CA ASP A 215 19.93 -1.88 10.19
C ASP A 215 19.87 -2.38 11.64
N ASP A 216 18.95 -1.85 12.46
CA ASP A 216 18.66 -2.30 13.83
C ASP A 216 17.71 -3.50 13.90
N GLY A 217 17.25 -4.00 12.75
CA GLY A 217 16.33 -5.14 12.64
C GLY A 217 14.85 -4.79 12.83
N THR A 218 14.51 -3.51 12.99
CA THR A 218 13.11 -3.06 13.01
C THR A 218 12.53 -3.02 11.60
N PRO A 219 11.20 -3.14 11.43
CA PRO A 219 10.58 -3.08 10.12
C PRO A 219 10.79 -1.73 9.43
N ALA A 220 11.09 -1.75 8.13
CA ALA A 220 11.19 -0.54 7.31
C ALA A 220 9.84 -0.19 6.68
N SER A 221 9.40 1.04 6.88
CA SER A 221 8.19 1.58 6.27
C SER A 221 8.42 2.03 4.83
N THR A 222 7.33 2.33 4.12
CA THR A 222 7.37 2.96 2.80
C THR A 222 8.11 4.30 2.86
N TRP A 223 7.93 5.07 3.93
CA TRP A 223 8.61 6.35 4.12
C TRP A 223 10.12 6.19 4.31
N ASP A 224 10.56 5.16 5.04
CA ASP A 224 11.98 4.83 5.15
C ASP A 224 12.57 4.50 3.78
N LEU A 225 11.84 3.75 2.96
CA LEU A 225 12.27 3.36 1.61
C LEU A 225 12.30 4.55 0.63
N ILE A 226 11.38 5.51 0.73
CA ILE A 226 11.42 6.75 -0.07
C ILE A 226 12.67 7.57 0.28
N ASN A 227 12.98 7.70 1.57
CA ASN A 227 14.11 8.51 2.03
C ASN A 227 15.46 7.82 1.85
N ALA A 228 15.50 6.49 1.90
CA ALA A 228 16.71 5.71 1.75
C ALA A 228 16.48 4.42 0.94
N PRO A 229 16.25 4.49 -0.39
CA PRO A 229 15.98 3.31 -1.23
C PRO A 229 17.07 2.22 -1.18
N SER A 230 18.30 2.60 -0.81
CA SER A 230 19.42 1.66 -0.57
C SER A 230 19.15 0.61 0.51
N ILE A 231 18.14 0.79 1.38
CA ILE A 231 17.69 -0.22 2.36
C ILE A 231 17.38 -1.56 1.65
N LEU A 232 16.84 -1.52 0.44
CA LEU A 232 16.53 -2.72 -0.36
C LEU A 232 17.74 -3.63 -0.60
N GLU A 233 18.94 -3.06 -0.66
CA GLU A 233 20.19 -3.76 -0.95
C GLU A 233 20.89 -4.23 0.35
N ARG A 234 20.50 -3.70 1.51
CA ARG A 234 21.13 -3.95 2.83
C ARG A 234 20.38 -4.98 3.68
N GLN A 235 19.79 -6.00 3.07
CA GLN A 235 19.02 -7.02 3.78
C GLN A 235 19.85 -8.28 4.05
N ASP A 236 19.36 -9.13 4.97
CA ASP A 236 19.91 -10.46 5.14
C ASP A 236 19.48 -11.38 3.97
N LYS A 237 20.29 -12.40 3.68
CA LYS A 237 20.03 -13.36 2.59
C LYS A 237 18.62 -13.97 2.62
N LYS A 238 18.12 -14.30 3.82
CA LYS A 238 16.78 -14.86 4.05
C LYS A 238 15.65 -13.99 3.48
N VAL A 239 15.82 -12.67 3.46
CA VAL A 239 14.83 -11.74 2.92
C VAL A 239 14.75 -11.87 1.39
N TRP A 240 15.89 -12.05 0.72
CA TRP A 240 15.91 -12.24 -0.73
C TRP A 240 15.49 -13.65 -1.16
N GLU A 241 15.71 -14.65 -0.31
CA GLU A 241 15.24 -16.02 -0.53
C GLU A 241 13.70 -16.10 -0.52
N ASP A 242 13.02 -15.20 0.20
CA ASP A 242 11.57 -15.06 0.15
C ASP A 242 11.05 -14.35 -1.11
N CYS A 243 11.89 -13.68 -1.88
CA CYS A 243 11.44 -13.03 -3.11
C CYS A 243 11.17 -14.08 -4.19
N ARG A 244 9.91 -14.17 -4.63
CA ARG A 244 9.46 -15.05 -5.71
C ARG A 244 8.66 -14.23 -6.73
N PRO A 245 9.36 -13.44 -7.56
CA PRO A 245 8.69 -12.55 -8.50
C PRO A 245 7.86 -13.34 -9.52
N VAL A 246 6.79 -12.72 -10.04
CA VAL A 246 6.27 -13.06 -11.37
C VAL A 246 7.29 -12.50 -12.35
N GLY A 247 8.35 -13.26 -12.60
CA GLY A 247 9.54 -12.79 -13.33
C GLY A 247 9.22 -12.25 -14.71
N VAL A 248 10.09 -11.35 -15.22
CA VAL A 248 9.97 -10.87 -16.61
C VAL A 248 10.26 -12.00 -17.59
N THR A 249 11.06 -12.98 -17.19
CA THR A 249 11.36 -14.18 -17.97
C THR A 249 10.37 -15.32 -17.69
N GLY A 250 9.86 -15.42 -16.46
CA GLY A 250 9.04 -16.54 -16.00
C GLY A 250 9.77 -17.88 -15.94
N MET A 251 11.10 -17.91 -16.13
CA MET A 251 11.91 -19.13 -16.24
C MET A 251 12.75 -19.33 -14.98
N LYS A 252 12.80 -20.56 -14.48
CA LYS A 252 13.49 -20.90 -13.23
C LYS A 252 15.00 -20.61 -13.29
N GLU A 253 15.58 -20.80 -14.47
CA GLU A 253 16.99 -20.56 -14.80
C GLU A 253 17.38 -19.09 -14.61
N PHE A 254 16.41 -18.18 -14.71
CA PHE A 254 16.59 -16.74 -14.60
C PHE A 254 16.07 -16.17 -13.26
N LEU A 255 15.76 -17.03 -12.28
CA LEU A 255 15.20 -16.59 -11.00
C LEU A 255 16.05 -15.52 -10.29
N GLU A 256 17.38 -15.68 -10.28
CA GLU A 256 18.28 -14.71 -9.66
C GLU A 256 18.32 -13.38 -10.42
N PHE A 257 18.20 -13.43 -11.75
CA PHE A 257 18.02 -12.24 -12.59
C PHE A 257 16.68 -11.55 -12.29
N ASP A 258 15.58 -12.30 -12.23
CA ASP A 258 14.25 -11.75 -11.96
C ASP A 258 14.17 -11.11 -10.55
N LYS A 259 14.85 -11.71 -9.55
CA LYS A 259 14.98 -11.11 -8.21
C LYS A 259 15.77 -9.80 -8.26
N ALA A 260 16.92 -9.80 -8.94
CA ALA A 260 17.75 -8.61 -9.11
C ALA A 260 17.00 -7.48 -9.82
N PHE A 261 16.29 -7.82 -10.89
CA PHE A 261 15.45 -6.89 -11.63
C PHE A 261 14.33 -6.32 -10.75
N CYS A 262 13.66 -7.16 -9.95
CA CYS A 262 12.60 -6.70 -9.05
C CYS A 262 13.12 -5.75 -7.96
N GLN A 263 14.31 -6.00 -7.40
CA GLN A 263 14.94 -5.07 -6.46
C GLN A 263 15.31 -3.75 -7.12
N ALA A 264 15.93 -3.80 -8.30
CA ALA A 264 16.29 -2.60 -9.05
C ALA A 264 15.04 -1.78 -9.40
N LYS A 265 13.96 -2.45 -9.84
CA LYS A 265 12.67 -1.80 -10.13
C LYS A 265 12.05 -1.19 -8.87
N ALA A 266 12.10 -1.85 -7.72
CA ALA A 266 11.62 -1.25 -6.47
C ALA A 266 12.40 0.01 -6.13
N LYS A 267 13.73 -0.08 -6.11
CA LYS A 267 14.62 1.02 -5.74
C LYS A 267 14.54 2.21 -6.70
N GLU A 268 14.63 1.94 -8.00
CA GLU A 268 14.84 2.97 -9.03
C GLU A 268 13.54 3.46 -9.65
N CYS A 269 12.41 2.80 -9.39
CA CYS A 269 11.10 3.18 -9.94
C CYS A 269 10.07 3.43 -8.83
N TYR A 270 9.81 2.46 -7.96
CA TYR A 270 8.75 2.59 -6.94
C TYR A 270 9.12 3.57 -5.83
N PHE A 271 10.41 3.68 -5.52
CA PHE A 271 10.96 4.64 -4.55
C PHE A 271 11.86 5.67 -5.22
N HIS A 272 11.63 5.92 -6.52
CA HIS A 272 12.30 7.00 -7.22
C HIS A 272 11.88 8.35 -6.59
N LYS A 273 12.82 9.31 -6.49
CA LYS A 273 12.56 10.64 -5.89
C LYS A 273 11.43 11.45 -6.56
N LYS A 274 11.08 11.11 -7.80
CA LYS A 274 9.97 11.71 -8.56
C LYS A 274 8.76 10.79 -8.70
N GLU A 275 8.76 9.65 -8.03
CA GLU A 275 7.56 8.80 -7.95
C GLU A 275 6.52 9.49 -7.06
N ALA A 276 5.25 9.31 -7.40
CA ALA A 276 4.13 9.72 -6.57
C ALA A 276 3.66 8.51 -5.77
N VAL A 277 4.28 8.30 -4.61
CA VAL A 277 3.87 7.25 -3.67
C VAL A 277 2.74 7.76 -2.80
N ALA A 278 1.74 6.93 -2.52
CA ALA A 278 0.60 7.29 -1.69
C ALA A 278 0.14 6.12 -0.82
N ILE A 279 -0.47 6.45 0.32
CA ILE A 279 -1.00 5.49 1.29
C ILE A 279 -2.53 5.58 1.28
N GLY A 280 -3.20 4.43 1.22
CA GLY A 280 -4.65 4.33 1.21
C GLY A 280 -5.19 3.36 2.25
N ASN A 281 -6.23 3.78 2.97
CA ASN A 281 -6.93 2.88 3.90
C ASN A 281 -7.89 1.96 3.14
N TYR A 282 -7.80 0.66 3.45
CA TYR A 282 -8.71 -0.38 3.00
C TYR A 282 -8.99 -1.30 4.18
N PHE A 283 -10.27 -1.60 4.45
CA PHE A 283 -10.64 -2.31 5.67
C PHE A 283 -11.53 -3.52 5.38
N VAL A 284 -11.16 -4.66 5.94
CA VAL A 284 -11.89 -5.93 5.77
C VAL A 284 -13.32 -5.87 6.29
N TRP A 285 -13.57 -5.06 7.33
CA TRP A 285 -14.91 -4.85 7.91
C TRP A 285 -15.78 -3.88 7.10
N ASP A 286 -15.20 -3.16 6.15
CA ASP A 286 -15.91 -2.22 5.27
C ASP A 286 -16.22 -2.82 3.89
N PHE A 287 -16.11 -4.14 3.73
CA PHE A 287 -16.24 -4.81 2.44
C PHE A 287 -17.55 -4.51 1.70
N ASN A 288 -18.64 -4.27 2.43
CA ASN A 288 -19.95 -3.91 1.86
C ASN A 288 -20.02 -2.49 1.28
N LYS A 289 -19.01 -1.64 1.51
CA LYS A 289 -18.94 -0.28 0.95
C LYS A 289 -18.50 -0.27 -0.52
N TYR A 290 -17.88 -1.37 -0.97
CA TYR A 290 -17.28 -1.46 -2.29
C TYR A 290 -18.10 -2.31 -3.25
N THR A 291 -17.96 -2.04 -4.54
CA THR A 291 -18.49 -2.89 -5.59
C THR A 291 -17.39 -3.75 -6.20
N TYR A 292 -17.72 -4.98 -6.61
CA TYR A 292 -16.73 -5.97 -7.06
C TYR A 292 -17.03 -6.48 -8.46
N PRO A 293 -17.05 -5.62 -9.48
CA PRO A 293 -17.25 -6.06 -10.86
C PRO A 293 -16.10 -6.96 -11.32
N TRP A 294 -16.41 -7.85 -12.24
CA TRP A 294 -15.42 -8.58 -13.00
C TRP A 294 -15.15 -7.84 -14.31
N HIS A 295 -13.88 -7.60 -14.58
CA HIS A 295 -13.39 -6.96 -15.79
C HIS A 295 -12.70 -8.00 -16.67
N THR A 296 -13.16 -8.17 -17.90
CA THR A 296 -12.53 -9.08 -18.88
C THR A 296 -11.86 -8.34 -20.03
N LYS A 297 -12.05 -7.01 -20.08
CA LYS A 297 -11.49 -6.09 -21.05
C LYS A 297 -11.43 -4.69 -20.44
N ALA A 298 -10.60 -3.83 -21.02
CA ALA A 298 -10.58 -2.42 -20.66
C ALA A 298 -11.94 -1.75 -20.94
N ALA A 299 -12.38 -0.88 -20.03
CA ALA A 299 -13.61 -0.09 -20.15
C ALA A 299 -13.55 0.88 -21.34
N ASP A 300 -12.42 1.53 -21.55
CA ASP A 300 -12.13 2.39 -22.71
C ASP A 300 -10.71 2.10 -23.24
N PRO A 301 -10.57 1.18 -24.21
CA PRO A 301 -9.27 0.81 -24.77
C PRO A 301 -8.52 1.98 -25.42
N VAL A 302 -9.24 2.97 -25.97
CA VAL A 302 -8.60 4.12 -26.65
C VAL A 302 -8.05 5.12 -25.63
N ARG A 303 -8.83 5.43 -24.58
CA ARG A 303 -8.36 6.24 -23.45
C ARG A 303 -7.17 5.58 -22.77
N LEU A 304 -7.26 4.27 -22.53
CA LEU A 304 -6.19 3.47 -21.93
C LEU A 304 -4.88 3.59 -22.73
N GLU A 305 -4.92 3.41 -24.05
CA GLU A 305 -3.70 3.45 -24.86
C GLU A 305 -3.11 4.86 -24.96
N LYS A 306 -3.95 5.90 -25.07
CA LYS A 306 -3.50 7.30 -25.00
C LYS A 306 -2.81 7.60 -23.67
N ALA A 307 -3.40 7.14 -22.55
CA ALA A 307 -2.85 7.33 -21.22
C ALA A 307 -1.52 6.61 -21.04
N ARG A 308 -1.39 5.36 -21.52
CA ARG A 308 -0.11 4.63 -21.54
C ARG A 308 0.96 5.40 -22.29
N LEU A 309 0.69 5.87 -23.51
CA LEU A 309 1.64 6.66 -24.29
C LEU A 309 2.09 7.92 -23.53
N ALA A 310 1.17 8.63 -22.88
CA ALA A 310 1.48 9.80 -22.07
C ALA A 310 2.33 9.45 -20.83
N GLU A 311 1.99 8.38 -20.13
CA GLU A 311 2.70 7.89 -18.95
C GLU A 311 4.12 7.42 -19.28
N TYR A 312 4.32 6.66 -20.35
CA TYR A 312 5.67 6.23 -20.79
C TYR A 312 6.57 7.41 -21.16
N ARG A 313 6.02 8.40 -21.89
CA ARG A 313 6.74 9.65 -22.17
C ARG A 313 7.08 10.41 -20.89
N MET A 314 6.17 10.42 -19.92
CA MET A 314 6.38 11.07 -18.63
C MET A 314 7.47 10.36 -17.82
N ARG A 315 7.42 9.04 -17.68
CA ARG A 315 8.45 8.25 -16.98
C ARG A 315 9.85 8.51 -17.55
N ARG A 316 9.98 8.55 -18.88
CA ARG A 316 11.24 8.89 -19.55
C ARG A 316 11.70 10.31 -19.20
N ARG A 317 10.79 11.29 -19.24
CA ARG A 317 11.09 12.68 -18.84
C ARG A 317 11.54 12.78 -17.38
N LEU A 318 10.92 12.02 -16.50
CA LEU A 318 11.22 12.03 -15.07
C LEU A 318 12.50 11.24 -14.70
N GLY A 319 13.11 10.53 -15.67
CA GLY A 319 14.42 9.89 -15.53
C GLY A 319 14.39 8.42 -15.10
N TRP A 320 13.31 7.69 -15.39
CA TRP A 320 13.26 6.24 -15.13
C TRP A 320 14.33 5.54 -15.98
N PRO A 321 14.97 4.49 -15.44
CA PRO A 321 16.07 3.82 -16.13
C PRO A 321 15.58 3.10 -17.38
N ASP A 322 16.46 2.96 -18.38
CA ASP A 322 16.10 2.31 -19.65
C ASP A 322 15.62 0.87 -19.45
N PHE A 323 16.18 0.16 -18.46
CA PHE A 323 15.76 -1.21 -18.15
C PHE A 323 14.32 -1.32 -17.64
N TYR A 324 13.71 -0.22 -17.20
CA TYR A 324 12.29 -0.21 -16.84
C TYR A 324 11.40 -0.41 -18.07
N PHE A 325 11.85 0.02 -19.24
CA PHE A 325 11.14 -0.11 -20.51
C PHE A 325 11.51 -1.39 -21.26
N ASP A 326 12.76 -1.86 -21.12
CA ASP A 326 13.22 -3.13 -21.67
C ASP A 326 14.20 -3.83 -20.71
N TYR A 327 13.77 -4.94 -20.12
CA TYR A 327 14.57 -5.65 -19.12
C TYR A 327 15.87 -6.23 -19.69
N HIS A 328 16.03 -6.37 -21.01
CA HIS A 328 17.29 -6.83 -21.61
C HIS A 328 18.43 -5.81 -21.44
N LEU A 329 18.11 -4.55 -21.13
CA LEU A 329 19.08 -3.51 -20.80
C LEU A 329 19.51 -3.56 -19.33
N PHE A 330 18.96 -4.48 -18.53
CA PHE A 330 19.38 -4.69 -17.15
C PHE A 330 20.60 -5.62 -17.10
N GLU A 331 21.76 -5.07 -16.74
CA GLU A 331 23.01 -5.83 -16.56
C GLU A 331 23.33 -6.11 -15.07
N GLY A 332 22.40 -5.74 -14.18
CA GLY A 332 22.60 -5.84 -12.74
C GLY A 332 22.54 -7.28 -12.21
N LYS A 333 23.12 -7.46 -11.02
CA LYS A 333 23.03 -8.70 -10.24
C LYS A 333 22.34 -8.40 -8.91
N LEU A 334 21.83 -9.45 -8.27
CA LEU A 334 21.26 -9.33 -6.93
C LEU A 334 22.33 -8.78 -5.99
N ARG A 335 22.09 -7.58 -5.45
CA ARG A 335 23.04 -6.92 -4.55
C ARG A 335 22.82 -7.40 -3.14
N THR A 336 23.89 -7.83 -2.50
CA THR A 336 23.84 -8.33 -1.13
C THR A 336 24.49 -7.35 -0.16
N ARG A 337 24.05 -7.39 1.11
CA ARG A 337 24.65 -6.64 2.22
C ARG A 337 26.17 -6.80 2.30
N ASP A 338 26.69 -7.98 1.98
CA ASP A 338 28.13 -8.26 2.01
C ASP A 338 28.93 -7.53 0.91
N GLN A 339 28.28 -7.13 -0.18
CA GLN A 339 28.91 -6.42 -1.31
C GLN A 339 28.97 -4.89 -1.11
N LEU A 340 28.32 -4.37 -0.05
CA LEU A 340 28.24 -2.94 0.25
C LEU A 340 29.20 -2.49 1.36
N ARG A 341 29.98 -3.42 1.91
CA ARG A 341 31.12 -3.16 2.82
C ARG A 341 32.40 -3.16 2.01
#